data_AF-B6XD83-F1
#
_entry.id   AF-B6XD83-F1
#
_cell.length_a   1.000
_cell.length_b   1.000
_cell.length_c   1.000
_cell.angle_alpha   90.00
_cell.angle_beta   90.00
_cell.angle_gamma   90.00
#
_symmetry.space_group_name_H-M   'P 1'
#
loop_
_entity.id
_entity.type
_entity.pdbx_description
1 polymer ?
#
loop_
_entity_poly.entity_id
_entity_poly.type
_entity_poly.pdbx_seq_one_letter_code
_entity_poly.pdbx_strand_id
1 'polypeptide(L)'
;MTQPLMTLQPIKIAILAMGGEGGGVLADWIVNLGEENGYFAQTTSVPGVAQRTGATIYYVELFPGADNPDTPSPVLALMPMPGDVDVVLASELMEAGRAVQRGFVTSERTTLISSTHRVYSIAEKSAMGDGRVDSQALIRHAGQAARQFIHFDMAQAAQESGSVISAVLFGALFGSGVLPFSREQFEETIVRGGVGVKPSLRAFTLGAEKAAQPEETYQAESSQLIEKTPKNKHVAVLLARIESQFPDHVHYLAIEGVRRLIDYQDPAYAESYLNRLQALFAQKGGDDPRLQRALVRHLALWMSYEDTIRVADLKIRDSRFARVRSEVQAKDNQLLDINEFMHPRIEEICETLPKSLGNWLMKPHWIHKAVRKLTQKGRTITTSSLWGFLQLYALAAWRRGRRSTLRYQLENNRIEKWLDAVTQAAKSNPALATEIAQCQRVVKGYSDTHARGLRNFQILMEIVERHGSQLAPINLRELREAALADEHGNELKKCRQRLAME
;
A
#
# COMPACT_ATOMS: atom_id res chain seq x y z
N MET A 1 19.55 54.18 -29.82
CA MET A 1 19.86 52.86 -29.24
C MET A 1 18.67 52.45 -28.41
N THR A 2 17.78 51.65 -28.99
CA THR A 2 16.66 51.01 -28.29
C THR A 2 17.23 49.98 -27.32
N GLN A 3 17.00 50.18 -26.02
CA GLN A 3 17.24 49.12 -25.03
C GLN A 3 16.38 47.90 -25.41
N PRO A 4 16.90 46.67 -25.30
CA PRO A 4 16.08 45.49 -25.53
C PRO A 4 14.92 45.50 -24.54
N LEU A 5 13.69 45.46 -25.04
CA LEU A 5 12.50 45.18 -24.22
C LEU A 5 12.77 43.85 -23.51
N MET A 6 12.94 43.88 -22.19
CA MET A 6 12.83 42.65 -21.40
C MET A 6 11.40 42.15 -21.62
N THR A 7 11.25 41.06 -22.37
CA THR A 7 9.95 40.43 -22.60
C THR A 7 9.50 39.82 -21.28
N LEU A 8 8.61 40.52 -20.57
CA LEU A 8 7.90 39.98 -19.41
C LEU A 8 7.16 38.71 -19.85
N GLN A 9 7.42 37.60 -19.17
CA GLN A 9 6.78 36.31 -19.40
C GLN A 9 5.94 35.95 -18.18
N PRO A 10 4.77 35.31 -18.35
CA PRO A 10 4.00 34.81 -17.21
C PRO A 10 4.75 33.66 -16.52
N ILE A 11 4.63 33.60 -15.20
CA ILE A 11 5.04 32.43 -14.41
C ILE A 11 3.92 31.39 -14.54
N LYS A 12 4.25 30.19 -15.02
CA LYS A 12 3.28 29.13 -15.32
C LYS A 12 3.37 28.01 -14.31
N ILE A 13 2.27 27.79 -13.58
CA ILE A 13 2.22 26.88 -12.43
C ILE A 13 1.16 25.81 -12.69
N ALA A 14 1.53 24.54 -12.61
CA ALA A 14 0.58 23.42 -12.65
C ALA A 14 0.50 22.75 -11.28
N ILE A 15 -0.72 22.53 -10.77
CA ILE A 15 -1.00 21.89 -9.49
C ILE A 15 -1.73 20.60 -9.76
N LEU A 16 -1.13 19.47 -9.42
CA LEU A 16 -1.74 18.16 -9.52
C LEU A 16 -2.12 17.70 -8.11
N ALA A 17 -3.42 17.73 -7.84
CA ALA A 17 -3.94 17.39 -6.52
C ALA A 17 -4.99 16.28 -6.58
N MET A 18 -4.95 15.35 -5.62
CA MET A 18 -6.04 14.40 -5.44
C MET A 18 -7.29 15.12 -4.90
N GLY A 19 -8.46 14.61 -5.29
CA GLY A 19 -9.73 15.15 -4.80
C GLY A 19 -9.80 15.12 -3.27
N GLY A 20 -10.05 16.27 -2.66
CA GLY A 20 -10.14 16.44 -1.20
C GLY A 20 -8.87 16.96 -0.52
N GLU A 21 -7.77 17.14 -1.25
CA GLU A 21 -6.48 17.61 -0.69
C GLU A 21 -6.26 19.13 -0.74
N GLY A 22 -7.28 19.87 -1.16
CA GLY A 22 -7.22 21.34 -1.18
C GLY A 22 -6.49 21.93 -2.39
N GLY A 23 -6.38 21.21 -3.51
CA GLY A 23 -5.76 21.74 -4.73
C GLY A 23 -6.40 23.03 -5.25
N GLY A 24 -7.73 23.14 -5.16
CA GLY A 24 -8.45 24.39 -5.50
C GLY A 24 -8.10 25.53 -4.54
N VAL A 25 -8.07 25.25 -3.23
CA VAL A 25 -7.67 26.25 -2.21
C VAL A 25 -6.24 26.74 -2.45
N LEU A 26 -5.33 25.84 -2.83
CA LEU A 26 -3.96 26.21 -3.17
C LEU A 26 -3.91 27.09 -4.43
N ALA A 27 -4.67 26.76 -5.47
CA ALA A 27 -4.77 27.56 -6.68
C ALA A 27 -5.31 28.97 -6.37
N ASP A 28 -6.38 29.06 -5.57
CA ASP A 28 -7.01 30.32 -5.16
C ASP A 28 -6.05 31.17 -4.31
N TRP A 29 -5.25 30.56 -3.43
CA TRP A 29 -4.20 31.27 -2.70
C TRP A 29 -3.11 31.82 -3.61
N ILE A 30 -2.66 31.07 -4.62
CA ILE A 30 -1.64 31.56 -5.56
C ILE A 30 -2.19 32.71 -6.42
N VAL A 31 -3.46 32.62 -6.86
CA VAL A 31 -4.13 33.72 -7.58
C VAL A 31 -4.23 34.96 -6.69
N ASN A 32 -4.74 34.80 -5.47
CA ASN A 32 -4.86 35.92 -4.54
C ASN A 32 -3.50 36.54 -4.18
N LEU A 33 -2.46 35.71 -4.01
CA LEU A 33 -1.09 36.19 -3.81
C LEU A 33 -0.62 37.05 -5.00
N GLY A 34 -0.93 36.65 -6.23
CA GLY A 34 -0.59 37.45 -7.42
C GLY A 34 -1.34 38.77 -7.49
N GLU A 35 -2.68 38.72 -7.43
CA GLU A 35 -3.56 39.89 -7.60
C GLU A 35 -3.29 40.98 -6.56
N GLU A 36 -3.04 40.58 -5.32
CA GLU A 36 -2.78 41.52 -4.21
C GLU A 36 -1.38 42.15 -4.25
N ASN A 37 -0.52 41.66 -5.15
CA ASN A 37 0.87 42.09 -5.26
C ASN A 37 1.23 42.52 -6.69
N GLY A 38 0.26 43.04 -7.44
CA GLY A 38 0.46 43.70 -8.72
C GLY A 38 0.65 42.77 -9.91
N TYR A 39 0.14 41.54 -9.85
CA TYR A 39 0.12 40.60 -10.97
C TYR A 39 -1.30 40.40 -11.52
N PHE A 40 -1.41 40.30 -12.84
CA PHE A 40 -2.57 39.67 -13.45
C PHE A 40 -2.47 38.17 -13.17
N ALA A 41 -3.52 37.58 -12.60
CA ALA A 41 -3.57 36.17 -12.31
C ALA A 41 -4.79 35.52 -12.98
N GLN A 42 -4.63 34.28 -13.42
CA GLN A 42 -5.74 33.46 -13.91
C GLN A 42 -5.54 32.03 -13.45
N THR A 43 -6.64 31.36 -13.09
CA THR A 43 -6.65 29.92 -12.81
C THR A 43 -7.67 29.18 -13.65
N THR A 44 -7.33 27.98 -14.11
CA THR A 44 -8.26 27.03 -14.71
C THR A 44 -8.11 25.67 -14.04
N SER A 45 -9.10 24.79 -14.21
CA SER A 45 -9.02 23.43 -13.69
C SER A 45 -9.59 22.41 -14.66
N VAL A 46 -8.92 21.26 -14.75
CA VAL A 46 -9.40 20.08 -15.45
C VAL A 46 -9.68 19.01 -14.38
N PRO A 47 -10.96 18.75 -14.05
CA PRO A 47 -11.30 17.77 -13.04
C PRO A 47 -10.93 16.35 -13.48
N GLY A 48 -10.41 15.55 -12.55
CA GLY A 48 -10.20 14.12 -12.76
C GLY A 48 -11.54 13.38 -12.85
N VAL A 49 -11.64 12.38 -13.73
CA VAL A 49 -12.88 11.62 -14.02
C VAL A 49 -13.38 10.74 -12.86
N ALA A 50 -12.64 10.60 -11.75
CA ALA A 50 -13.18 10.01 -10.52
C ALA A 50 -12.37 10.34 -9.26
N GLN A 51 -13.06 10.34 -8.11
CA GLN A 51 -12.43 10.39 -6.80
C GLN A 51 -11.43 9.23 -6.69
N ARG A 52 -10.14 9.56 -6.47
CA ARG A 52 -9.03 8.62 -6.25
C ARG A 52 -8.56 7.81 -7.48
N THR A 53 -8.97 8.19 -8.70
CA THR A 53 -8.42 7.57 -9.93
C THR A 53 -7.68 8.55 -10.85
N GLY A 54 -7.89 9.86 -10.69
CA GLY A 54 -7.10 10.91 -11.35
C GLY A 54 -7.01 12.18 -10.51
N ALA A 55 -5.87 12.88 -10.56
CA ALA A 55 -5.79 14.22 -10.01
C ALA A 55 -6.62 15.22 -10.81
N THR A 56 -7.14 16.22 -10.09
CA THR A 56 -7.53 17.48 -10.70
C THR A 56 -6.26 18.26 -10.98
N ILE A 57 -6.12 18.74 -12.22
CA ILE A 57 -5.03 19.63 -12.62
C ILE A 57 -5.57 21.04 -12.53
N TYR A 58 -4.96 21.87 -11.69
CA TYR A 58 -5.18 23.31 -11.69
C TYR A 58 -4.00 23.97 -12.42
N TYR A 59 -4.27 25.01 -13.19
CA TYR A 59 -3.25 25.75 -13.92
C TYR A 59 -3.37 27.22 -13.61
N VAL A 60 -2.28 27.83 -13.17
CA VAL A 60 -2.22 29.23 -12.77
C VAL A 60 -1.15 29.93 -13.60
N GLU A 61 -1.49 31.10 -14.13
CA GLU A 61 -0.52 32.03 -14.72
C GLU A 61 -0.48 33.33 -13.92
N LEU A 62 0.74 33.81 -13.62
CA LEU A 62 0.98 35.10 -12.97
C LEU A 62 1.79 35.98 -13.91
N PHE A 63 1.22 37.10 -14.35
CA PHE A 63 1.88 38.07 -15.24
C PHE A 63 2.05 39.43 -14.52
N PRO A 64 3.27 39.96 -14.40
CA PRO A 64 3.53 41.17 -13.62
C PRO A 64 2.96 42.45 -14.27
N GLY A 65 2.65 43.45 -13.44
CA GLY A 65 2.36 44.81 -13.91
C GLY A 65 0.89 45.22 -13.86
N ALA A 66 0.03 44.52 -13.11
CA ALA A 66 -1.38 44.88 -12.95
C ALA A 66 -1.61 46.25 -12.28
N ASP A 67 -0.69 46.67 -11.40
CA ASP A 67 -0.74 47.99 -10.75
C ASP A 67 -0.22 49.13 -11.63
N ASN A 68 0.38 48.79 -12.79
CA ASN A 68 0.89 49.76 -13.74
C ASN A 68 -0.12 49.96 -14.88
N PRO A 69 -0.75 51.14 -15.01
CA PRO A 69 -1.70 51.44 -16.08
C PRO A 69 -1.14 51.29 -17.50
N ASP A 70 0.19 51.39 -17.67
CA ASP A 70 0.86 51.26 -18.96
C ASP A 70 1.07 49.79 -19.37
N THR A 71 0.82 48.82 -18.48
CA THR A 71 0.91 47.39 -18.80
C THR A 71 -0.35 46.95 -19.57
N PRO A 72 -0.23 46.46 -20.81
CA PRO A 72 -1.37 45.91 -21.53
C PRO A 72 -1.92 44.68 -20.81
N SER A 73 -3.25 44.54 -20.77
CA SER A 73 -3.88 43.32 -20.21
C SER A 73 -3.42 42.07 -20.99
N PRO A 74 -2.80 41.08 -20.33
CA PRO A 74 -2.29 39.90 -21.00
C PRO A 74 -3.41 38.93 -21.38
N VAL A 75 -3.18 38.12 -22.41
CA VAL A 75 -4.00 36.92 -22.69
C VAL A 75 -3.29 35.73 -22.07
N LEU A 76 -3.89 35.16 -21.02
CA LEU A 76 -3.33 34.06 -20.25
C LEU A 76 -3.87 32.71 -20.75
N ALA A 77 -3.02 31.69 -20.78
CA ALA A 77 -3.40 30.37 -21.26
C ALA A 77 -4.37 29.66 -20.30
N LEU A 78 -5.17 28.75 -20.85
CA LEU A 78 -6.20 28.01 -20.10
C LEU A 78 -5.76 26.60 -19.68
N MET A 79 -4.56 26.16 -20.07
CA MET A 79 -4.06 24.82 -19.79
C MET A 79 -2.51 24.79 -19.81
N PRO A 80 -1.89 23.89 -19.02
CA PRO A 80 -0.45 23.72 -19.05
C PRO A 80 -0.03 23.04 -20.36
N MET A 81 1.01 23.60 -20.99
CA MET A 81 1.61 23.03 -22.19
C MET A 81 2.85 22.19 -21.82
N PRO A 82 2.99 20.96 -22.34
CA PRO A 82 4.22 20.18 -22.16
C PRO A 82 5.46 20.98 -22.58
N GLY A 83 6.49 21.01 -21.74
CA GLY A 83 7.71 21.79 -21.95
C GLY A 83 7.64 23.27 -21.58
N ASP A 84 6.47 23.78 -21.18
CA ASP A 84 6.26 25.21 -20.91
C ASP A 84 5.63 25.49 -19.54
N VAL A 85 6.00 24.71 -18.53
CA VAL A 85 5.58 24.91 -17.14
C VAL A 85 6.80 25.18 -16.26
N ASP A 86 6.76 26.29 -15.52
CA ASP A 86 7.89 26.74 -14.70
C ASP A 86 7.86 26.12 -13.31
N VAL A 87 6.67 25.88 -12.75
CA VAL A 87 6.50 25.23 -11.44
C VAL A 87 5.43 24.14 -11.50
N VAL A 88 5.75 22.97 -10.96
CA VAL A 88 4.78 21.88 -10.78
C VAL A 88 4.65 21.56 -9.29
N LEU A 89 3.43 21.65 -8.75
CA LEU A 89 3.10 21.26 -7.39
C LEU A 89 2.32 19.95 -7.43
N ALA A 90 2.83 18.88 -6.82
CA ALA A 90 2.17 17.57 -6.78
C ALA A 90 1.85 17.17 -5.34
N SER A 91 0.57 16.99 -5.03
CA SER A 91 0.15 16.66 -3.66
C SER A 91 0.58 15.26 -3.22
N GLU A 92 0.81 14.33 -4.15
CA GLU A 92 1.22 12.95 -3.88
C GLU A 92 2.24 12.47 -4.95
N LEU A 93 3.05 11.46 -4.61
CA LEU A 93 4.20 11.06 -5.44
C LEU A 93 3.80 10.45 -6.81
N MET A 94 2.67 9.75 -6.92
CA MET A 94 2.13 9.30 -8.21
C MET A 94 1.76 10.47 -9.11
N GLU A 95 1.28 11.58 -8.53
CA GLU A 95 0.97 12.78 -9.30
C GLU A 95 2.22 13.46 -9.86
N ALA A 96 3.34 13.44 -9.12
CA ALA A 96 4.63 13.84 -9.69
C ALA A 96 5.04 12.94 -10.86
N GLY A 97 4.89 11.62 -10.72
CA GLY A 97 5.14 10.67 -11.81
C GLY A 97 4.27 10.94 -13.05
N ARG A 98 3.00 11.26 -12.86
CA ARG A 98 2.06 11.64 -13.94
C ARG A 98 2.41 12.98 -14.57
N ALA A 99 2.88 13.96 -13.80
CA ALA A 99 3.34 15.24 -14.33
C ALA A 99 4.56 15.07 -15.24
N VAL A 100 5.53 14.23 -14.83
CA VAL A 100 6.68 13.85 -15.65
C VAL A 100 6.22 13.14 -16.92
N GLN A 101 5.34 12.15 -16.81
CA GLN A 101 4.81 11.42 -17.98
C GLN A 101 4.08 12.33 -18.97
N ARG A 102 3.39 13.37 -18.49
CA ARG A 102 2.68 14.36 -19.32
C ARG A 102 3.61 15.41 -19.95
N GLY A 103 4.90 15.42 -19.59
CA GLY A 103 5.87 16.39 -20.08
C GLY A 103 5.72 17.78 -19.45
N PHE A 104 5.02 17.92 -18.31
CA PHE A 104 4.95 19.19 -17.58
C PHE A 104 6.24 19.49 -16.82
N VAL A 105 7.06 18.48 -16.56
CA VAL A 105 8.33 18.62 -15.84
C VAL A 105 9.47 18.43 -16.84
N THR A 106 10.31 19.45 -16.99
CA THR A 106 11.51 19.37 -17.81
C THR A 106 12.76 19.87 -17.11
N SER A 107 13.92 19.38 -17.57
CA SER A 107 15.22 19.58 -16.93
C SER A 107 15.75 21.01 -17.11
N GLU A 108 15.22 21.73 -18.11
CA GLU A 108 15.68 23.06 -18.51
C GLU A 108 15.02 24.17 -17.68
N ARG A 109 13.79 23.95 -17.19
CA ARG A 109 13.00 25.05 -16.59
C ARG A 109 12.26 24.70 -15.31
N THR A 110 11.75 23.48 -15.15
CA THR A 110 10.69 23.23 -14.17
C THR A 110 11.23 22.99 -12.76
N THR A 111 10.70 23.73 -11.79
CA THR A 111 10.81 23.38 -10.38
C THR A 111 9.64 22.47 -9.99
N LEU A 112 9.96 21.21 -9.68
CA LEU A 112 8.99 20.23 -9.20
C LEU A 112 8.99 20.20 -7.68
N ILE A 113 7.84 20.43 -7.07
CA ILE A 113 7.62 20.37 -5.62
C ILE A 113 6.59 19.28 -5.36
N SER A 114 6.96 18.22 -4.65
CA SER A 114 6.07 17.08 -4.46
C SER A 114 6.17 16.42 -3.09
N SER A 115 5.03 15.97 -2.57
CA SER A 115 5.00 15.09 -1.42
C SER A 115 5.49 13.68 -1.78
N THR A 116 6.33 13.07 -0.93
CA THR A 116 6.81 11.69 -1.13
C THR A 116 5.84 10.61 -0.65
N HIS A 117 4.78 11.00 0.06
CA HIS A 117 3.79 10.05 0.58
C HIS A 117 3.07 9.32 -0.56
N ARG A 118 2.51 8.15 -0.25
CA ARG A 118 1.78 7.31 -1.22
C ARG A 118 0.36 7.03 -0.79
N VAL A 119 -0.58 7.29 -1.69
CA VAL A 119 -1.97 6.81 -1.57
C VAL A 119 -2.22 5.80 -2.68
N TYR A 120 -2.09 4.52 -2.35
CA TYR A 120 -2.22 3.46 -3.35
C TYR A 120 -3.59 3.45 -4.02
N SER A 121 -3.56 3.41 -5.34
CA SER A 121 -4.76 3.34 -6.17
C SER A 121 -5.51 2.02 -5.98
N ILE A 122 -6.77 1.96 -6.44
CA ILE A 122 -7.53 0.70 -6.43
C ILE A 122 -6.82 -0.36 -7.26
N ALA A 123 -6.21 0.01 -8.39
CA ALA A 123 -5.45 -0.92 -9.22
C ALA A 123 -4.28 -1.55 -8.46
N GLU A 124 -3.51 -0.74 -7.70
CA GLU A 124 -2.40 -1.25 -6.89
C GLU A 124 -2.88 -2.14 -5.73
N LYS A 125 -4.01 -1.78 -5.10
CA LYS A 125 -4.59 -2.53 -3.97
C LYS A 125 -5.29 -3.82 -4.36
N SER A 126 -5.89 -3.86 -5.56
CA SER A 126 -6.68 -4.98 -6.05
C SER A 126 -5.84 -6.01 -6.83
N ALA A 127 -4.57 -5.71 -7.14
CA ALA A 127 -3.69 -6.67 -7.79
C ALA A 127 -3.48 -7.92 -6.91
N MET A 128 -3.54 -9.10 -7.52
CA MET A 128 -3.27 -10.38 -6.84
C MET A 128 -1.78 -10.51 -6.41
N GLY A 129 -0.88 -9.91 -7.19
CA GLY A 129 0.57 -9.81 -6.93
C GLY A 129 0.97 -8.70 -5.96
N ASP A 130 2.20 -8.17 -6.10
CA ASP A 130 2.53 -6.85 -5.53
C ASP A 130 2.21 -5.82 -6.62
N GLY A 131 1.06 -5.16 -6.50
CA GLY A 131 0.59 -4.18 -7.48
C GLY A 131 1.20 -2.79 -7.28
N ARG A 132 2.00 -2.58 -6.23
CA ARG A 132 2.52 -1.26 -5.89
C ARG A 132 3.55 -0.81 -6.92
N VAL A 133 3.43 0.44 -7.34
CA VAL A 133 4.47 1.11 -8.11
C VAL A 133 5.66 1.43 -7.19
N ASP A 134 6.88 1.24 -7.71
CA ASP A 134 8.12 1.52 -6.98
C ASP A 134 8.30 3.03 -6.76
N SER A 135 8.10 3.48 -5.51
CA SER A 135 8.29 4.87 -5.11
C SER A 135 9.71 5.37 -5.33
N GLN A 136 10.72 4.51 -5.14
CA GLN A 136 12.12 4.89 -5.32
C GLN A 136 12.44 5.12 -6.80
N ALA A 137 11.86 4.31 -7.68
CA ALA A 137 11.94 4.56 -9.11
C ALA A 137 11.29 5.89 -9.50
N LEU A 138 10.10 6.20 -8.96
CA LEU A 138 9.43 7.48 -9.21
C LEU A 138 10.27 8.69 -8.76
N ILE A 139 10.84 8.64 -7.55
CA ILE A 139 11.69 9.72 -7.03
C ILE A 139 12.93 9.91 -7.92
N ARG A 140 13.61 8.82 -8.31
CA ARG A 140 14.77 8.90 -9.21
C ARG A 140 14.40 9.49 -10.57
N HIS A 141 13.29 9.07 -11.17
CA HIS A 141 12.85 9.59 -12.46
C HIS A 141 12.41 11.06 -12.37
N ALA A 142 11.71 11.46 -11.30
CA ALA A 142 11.33 12.84 -11.04
C ALA A 142 12.57 13.75 -10.88
N GLY A 143 13.57 13.29 -10.13
CA GLY A 143 14.83 14.03 -9.96
C GLY A 143 15.64 14.17 -11.25
N GLN A 144 15.56 13.22 -12.17
CA GLN A 144 16.20 13.32 -13.50
C GLN A 144 15.42 14.22 -14.46
N ALA A 145 14.09 14.31 -14.30
CA ALA A 145 13.22 15.04 -15.20
C ALA A 145 13.09 16.53 -14.88
N ALA A 146 13.25 16.94 -13.61
CA ALA A 146 13.08 18.32 -13.17
C ALA A 146 14.40 19.09 -13.15
N ARG A 147 14.36 20.42 -13.38
CA ARG A 147 15.50 21.32 -13.14
C ARG A 147 15.87 21.36 -11.66
N GLN A 148 14.85 21.43 -10.81
CA GLN A 148 14.97 21.36 -9.36
C GLN A 148 13.84 20.49 -8.83
N PHE A 149 14.16 19.55 -7.94
CA PHE A 149 13.18 18.68 -7.32
C PHE A 149 13.20 18.84 -5.80
N ILE A 150 12.13 19.41 -5.25
CA ILE A 150 11.91 19.57 -3.81
C ILE A 150 10.91 18.51 -3.38
N HIS A 151 11.32 17.60 -2.49
CA HIS A 151 10.46 16.51 -2.06
C HIS A 151 10.69 16.12 -0.60
N PHE A 152 9.60 15.90 0.12
CA PHE A 152 9.58 15.35 1.48
C PHE A 152 8.16 14.87 1.81
N ASP A 153 7.94 14.24 2.98
CA ASP A 153 6.60 13.81 3.36
C ASP A 153 5.74 15.02 3.81
N MET A 154 5.05 15.65 2.86
CA MET A 154 4.18 16.80 3.13
C MET A 154 2.87 16.38 3.80
N ALA A 155 2.47 15.11 3.68
CA ALA A 155 1.28 14.61 4.39
C ALA A 155 1.56 14.48 5.89
N GLN A 156 2.74 13.97 6.25
CA GLN A 156 3.23 13.96 7.62
C GLN A 156 3.39 15.39 8.17
N ALA A 157 4.00 16.30 7.42
CA ALA A 157 4.14 17.70 7.83
C ALA A 157 2.77 18.38 8.06
N ALA A 158 1.77 18.06 7.23
CA ALA A 158 0.40 18.55 7.42
C ALA A 158 -0.23 17.97 8.69
N GLN A 159 -0.02 16.68 8.99
CA GLN A 159 -0.50 16.03 10.21
C GLN A 159 0.15 16.65 11.46
N GLU A 160 1.46 16.84 11.48
CA GLU A 160 2.22 17.42 12.60
C GLU A 160 1.79 18.86 12.90
N SER A 161 1.47 19.63 11.86
CA SER A 161 0.96 21.00 11.98
C SER A 161 -0.55 21.07 12.26
N GLY A 162 -1.27 19.95 12.21
CA GLY A 162 -2.72 19.88 12.34
C GLY A 162 -3.46 20.62 11.22
N SER A 163 -2.90 20.62 10.01
CA SER A 163 -3.40 21.34 8.83
C SER A 163 -3.57 20.39 7.63
N VAL A 164 -3.80 20.96 6.45
CA VAL A 164 -3.93 20.27 5.17
C VAL A 164 -2.66 20.40 4.33
N ILE A 165 -2.45 19.45 3.41
CA ILE A 165 -1.25 19.38 2.56
C ILE A 165 -1.09 20.61 1.65
N SER A 166 -2.19 21.27 1.25
CA SER A 166 -2.14 22.51 0.46
C SER A 166 -1.36 23.62 1.17
N ALA A 167 -1.45 23.73 2.50
CA ALA A 167 -0.69 24.72 3.26
C ALA A 167 0.81 24.42 3.33
N VAL A 168 1.18 23.13 3.39
CA VAL A 168 2.58 22.70 3.31
C VAL A 168 3.14 22.96 1.91
N LEU A 169 2.38 22.65 0.85
CA LEU A 169 2.76 22.94 -0.54
C LEU A 169 2.94 24.44 -0.79
N PHE A 170 2.06 25.28 -0.24
CA PHE A 170 2.19 26.74 -0.34
C PHE A 170 3.45 27.26 0.38
N GLY A 171 3.77 26.68 1.55
CA GLY A 171 5.04 26.91 2.23
C GLY A 171 6.24 26.46 1.41
N ALA A 172 6.19 25.27 0.83
CA ALA A 172 7.27 24.74 0.02
C ALA A 172 7.48 25.56 -1.27
N LEU A 173 6.39 26.10 -1.85
CA LEU A 173 6.46 27.05 -2.96
C LEU A 173 7.22 28.32 -2.58
N PHE A 174 6.94 28.91 -1.42
CA PHE A 174 7.74 30.02 -0.89
C PHE A 174 9.21 29.61 -0.65
N GLY A 175 9.43 28.50 0.06
CA GLY A 175 10.78 28.01 0.39
C GLY A 175 11.63 27.62 -0.82
N SER A 176 11.01 27.34 -1.97
CA SER A 176 11.71 27.10 -3.23
C SER A 176 12.37 28.35 -3.82
N GLY A 177 11.90 29.55 -3.44
CA GLY A 177 12.40 30.83 -3.95
C GLY A 177 12.05 31.15 -5.40
N VAL A 178 11.15 30.38 -6.04
CA VAL A 178 10.80 30.56 -7.46
C VAL A 178 9.84 31.71 -7.74
N LEU A 179 9.07 32.15 -6.74
CA LEU A 179 8.12 33.25 -6.87
C LEU A 179 8.68 34.54 -6.28
N PRO A 180 8.44 35.71 -6.93
CA PRO A 180 9.00 37.00 -6.53
C PRO A 180 8.16 37.69 -5.43
N PHE A 181 7.75 36.95 -4.40
CA PHE A 181 6.97 37.48 -3.27
C PHE A 181 7.68 37.24 -1.94
N SER A 182 7.52 38.19 -1.02
CA SER A 182 8.02 38.15 0.35
C SER A 182 7.25 37.15 1.22
N ARG A 183 7.85 36.76 2.34
CA ARG A 183 7.21 35.85 3.30
C ARG A 183 5.92 36.44 3.85
N GLU A 184 5.95 37.73 4.15
CA GLU A 184 4.82 38.48 4.70
C GLU A 184 3.62 38.42 3.77
N GLN A 185 3.85 38.58 2.46
CA GLN A 185 2.78 38.48 1.44
C GLN A 185 2.15 37.09 1.39
N PHE A 186 2.95 36.01 1.47
CA PHE A 186 2.42 34.64 1.57
C PHE A 186 1.60 34.43 2.85
N GLU A 187 2.08 34.91 4.00
CA GLU A 187 1.38 34.77 5.28
C GLU A 187 0.06 35.57 5.30
N GLU A 188 0.04 36.76 4.71
CA GLU A 188 -1.17 37.57 4.55
C GLU A 188 -2.23 36.89 3.68
N THR A 189 -1.84 36.21 2.60
CA THR A 189 -2.76 35.39 1.78
C THR A 189 -3.45 34.32 2.62
N ILE A 190 -2.71 33.62 3.50
CA ILE A 190 -3.27 32.60 4.40
C ILE A 190 -4.26 33.23 5.38
N VAL A 191 -3.90 34.38 5.96
CA VAL A 191 -4.76 35.12 6.91
C VAL A 191 -6.07 35.54 6.22
N ARG A 192 -5.99 36.07 5.00
CA ARG A 192 -7.15 36.50 4.20
C ARG A 192 -8.08 35.34 3.84
N GLY A 193 -7.51 34.16 3.57
CA GLY A 193 -8.29 32.94 3.33
C GLY A 193 -9.19 32.52 4.51
N GLY A 194 -8.89 32.97 5.73
CA GLY A 194 -9.80 32.91 6.89
C GLY A 194 -10.08 31.52 7.49
N VAL A 195 -9.77 30.43 6.77
CA VAL A 195 -10.03 29.05 7.21
C VAL A 195 -8.79 28.43 7.84
N GLY A 196 -8.89 28.04 9.11
CA GLY A 196 -7.81 27.31 9.78
C GLY A 196 -6.48 28.06 9.84
N VAL A 197 -6.51 29.39 9.89
CA VAL A 197 -5.34 30.28 9.74
C VAL A 197 -4.13 29.85 10.59
N LYS A 198 -4.34 29.60 11.89
CA LYS A 198 -3.23 29.20 12.79
C LYS A 198 -2.57 27.87 12.37
N PRO A 199 -3.32 26.75 12.19
CA PRO A 199 -2.76 25.55 11.58
C PRO A 199 -2.10 25.76 10.22
N SER A 200 -2.71 26.54 9.32
CA SER A 200 -2.17 26.82 7.99
C SER A 200 -0.85 27.56 8.03
N LEU A 201 -0.68 28.56 8.90
CA LEU A 201 0.59 29.28 9.08
C LEU A 201 1.70 28.37 9.64
N ARG A 202 1.36 27.46 10.57
CA ARG A 202 2.32 26.45 11.06
C ARG A 202 2.76 25.50 9.94
N ALA A 203 1.81 25.03 9.14
CA ALA A 203 2.06 24.15 8.01
C ALA A 203 2.89 24.84 6.92
N PHE A 204 2.58 26.11 6.62
CA PHE A 204 3.34 26.97 5.72
C PHE A 204 4.80 27.11 6.19
N THR A 205 5.01 27.44 7.46
CA THR A 205 6.35 27.60 8.04
C THR A 205 7.15 26.30 7.91
N LEU A 206 6.56 25.16 8.30
CA LEU A 206 7.21 23.86 8.21
C LEU A 206 7.54 23.47 6.75
N GLY A 207 6.63 23.76 5.82
CA GLY A 207 6.85 23.52 4.39
C GLY A 207 7.96 24.39 3.82
N ALA A 208 8.01 25.66 4.21
CA ALA A 208 9.04 26.61 3.79
C ALA A 208 10.44 26.21 4.27
N GLU A 209 10.56 25.85 5.56
CA GLU A 209 11.83 25.43 6.16
C GLU A 209 12.37 24.16 5.49
N LYS A 210 11.52 23.13 5.31
CA LYS A 210 11.92 21.88 4.65
C LYS A 210 12.25 22.05 3.16
N ALA A 211 11.62 23.00 2.48
CA ALA A 211 11.92 23.28 1.07
C ALA A 211 13.21 24.08 0.89
N ALA A 212 13.54 24.98 1.82
CA ALA A 212 14.77 25.78 1.81
C ALA A 212 16.02 24.95 2.17
N GLN A 213 15.84 23.88 2.95
CA GLN A 213 16.87 22.89 3.27
C GLN A 213 16.42 21.51 2.78
N PRO A 214 16.48 21.23 1.45
CA PRO A 214 16.08 19.93 0.96
C PRO A 214 16.97 18.87 1.60
N GLU A 215 16.41 18.04 2.48
CA GLU A 215 17.13 16.93 3.11
C GLU A 215 17.75 16.03 2.04
N GLU A 216 18.97 15.56 2.28
CA GLU A 216 19.59 14.56 1.43
C GLU A 216 18.76 13.29 1.39
N THR A 217 18.65 12.74 0.17
CA THR A 217 18.21 11.37 -0.20
C THR A 217 17.08 10.81 0.66
N TYR A 218 15.89 10.66 0.06
CA TYR A 218 14.80 9.84 0.60
C TYR A 218 15.32 8.45 1.05
N GLN A 219 15.69 8.35 2.33
CA GLN A 219 15.82 7.10 3.02
C GLN A 219 14.39 6.70 3.30
N ALA A 220 13.88 5.73 2.54
CA ALA A 220 12.66 5.04 2.93
C ALA A 220 12.83 4.74 4.41
N GLU A 221 11.90 5.19 5.27
CA GLU A 221 11.96 4.91 6.69
C GLU A 221 12.24 3.41 6.83
N SER A 222 13.50 3.06 7.12
CA SER A 222 13.77 1.76 7.67
C SER A 222 12.92 1.83 8.91
N SER A 223 11.90 0.98 8.98
CA SER A 223 11.12 0.84 10.20
C SER A 223 12.18 0.57 11.23
N GLN A 224 12.55 1.59 12.02
CA GLN A 224 13.61 1.44 13.00
C GLN A 224 13.12 0.27 13.82
N LEU A 225 13.88 -0.83 13.76
CA LEU A 225 13.61 -2.01 14.55
C LEU A 225 13.78 -1.50 15.97
N ILE A 226 12.71 -0.98 16.56
CA ILE A 226 12.67 -0.67 17.97
C ILE A 226 13.05 -1.99 18.61
N GLU A 227 14.24 -2.05 19.21
CA GLU A 227 14.70 -3.20 19.97
C GLU A 227 13.74 -3.37 21.14
N LYS A 228 12.67 -4.13 20.89
CA LYS A 228 11.67 -4.44 21.90
C LYS A 228 12.20 -5.65 22.65
N THR A 229 12.73 -5.43 23.84
CA THR A 229 13.06 -6.52 24.74
C THR A 229 11.77 -7.29 25.06
N PRO A 230 11.67 -8.59 24.72
CA PRO A 230 10.44 -9.34 24.95
C PRO A 230 10.22 -9.50 26.46
N LYS A 231 9.08 -9.00 26.97
CA LYS A 231 8.68 -9.21 28.38
C LYS A 231 8.36 -10.68 28.69
N ASN A 232 8.00 -11.47 27.68
CA ASN A 232 7.61 -12.87 27.83
C ASN A 232 8.83 -13.80 27.64
N LYS A 233 9.11 -14.64 28.65
CA LYS A 233 10.24 -15.58 28.64
C LYS A 233 10.22 -16.56 27.47
N HIS A 234 9.05 -17.09 27.08
CA HIS A 234 8.96 -18.00 25.93
C HIS A 234 9.32 -17.29 24.61
N VAL A 235 8.95 -16.00 24.49
CA VAL A 235 9.32 -15.21 23.31
C VAL A 235 10.82 -14.96 23.28
N ALA A 236 11.43 -14.63 24.42
CA ALA A 236 12.88 -14.49 24.53
C ALA A 236 13.63 -15.76 24.09
N VAL A 237 13.15 -16.94 24.50
CA VAL A 237 13.72 -18.24 24.08
C VAL A 237 13.62 -18.43 22.57
N LEU A 238 12.49 -18.06 21.94
CA LEU A 238 12.33 -18.16 20.49
C LEU A 238 13.27 -17.21 19.74
N LEU A 239 13.48 -15.99 20.24
CA LEU A 239 14.42 -15.04 19.61
C LEU A 239 15.87 -15.52 19.73
N ALA A 240 16.30 -15.95 20.92
CA ALA A 240 17.63 -16.51 21.13
C ALA A 240 17.86 -17.77 20.27
N ARG A 241 16.80 -18.56 20.04
CA ARG A 241 16.85 -19.71 19.13
C ARG A 241 17.08 -19.29 17.68
N ILE A 242 16.44 -18.20 17.22
CA ILE A 242 16.66 -17.67 15.87
C ILE A 242 18.13 -17.28 15.70
N GLU A 243 18.66 -16.50 16.66
CA GLU A 243 20.05 -16.04 16.63
C GLU A 243 21.06 -17.18 16.64
N SER A 244 20.80 -18.25 17.40
CA SER A 244 21.75 -19.37 17.55
C SER A 244 21.65 -20.46 16.50
N GLN A 245 20.47 -20.68 15.88
CA GLN A 245 20.22 -21.85 15.03
C GLN A 245 19.96 -21.50 13.56
N PHE A 246 19.77 -20.22 13.21
CA PHE A 246 19.46 -19.80 11.85
C PHE A 246 20.54 -18.86 11.31
N PRO A 247 20.80 -18.85 10.00
CA PRO A 247 21.72 -17.89 9.38
C PRO A 247 21.24 -16.43 9.49
N ASP A 248 22.17 -15.50 9.68
CA ASP A 248 21.88 -14.07 9.88
C ASP A 248 20.97 -13.45 8.82
N HIS A 249 21.14 -13.87 7.55
CA HIS A 249 20.38 -13.33 6.42
C HIS A 249 18.87 -13.66 6.45
N VAL A 250 18.41 -14.52 7.37
CA VAL A 250 16.98 -14.80 7.58
C VAL A 250 16.45 -14.33 8.93
N HIS A 251 17.27 -13.83 9.84
CA HIS A 251 16.86 -13.47 11.21
C HIS A 251 15.66 -12.52 11.22
N TYR A 252 15.74 -11.42 10.45
CA TYR A 252 14.64 -10.46 10.34
C TYR A 252 13.32 -11.13 9.93
N LEU A 253 13.34 -11.95 8.88
CA LEU A 253 12.15 -12.64 8.39
C LEU A 253 11.62 -13.68 9.38
N ALA A 254 12.51 -14.39 10.08
CA ALA A 254 12.14 -15.39 11.07
C ALA A 254 11.51 -14.75 12.32
N ILE A 255 12.05 -13.61 12.79
CA ILE A 255 11.51 -12.82 13.90
C ILE A 255 10.10 -12.33 13.54
N GLU A 256 9.93 -11.80 12.33
CA GLU A 256 8.63 -11.37 11.82
C GLU A 256 7.64 -12.53 11.66
N GLY A 257 8.11 -13.69 11.22
CA GLY A 257 7.33 -14.93 11.17
C GLY A 257 6.85 -15.37 12.55
N VAL A 258 7.75 -15.39 13.55
CA VAL A 258 7.42 -15.70 14.95
C VAL A 258 6.41 -14.71 15.51
N ARG A 259 6.61 -13.40 15.32
CA ARG A 259 5.68 -12.35 15.74
C ARG A 259 4.28 -12.58 15.16
N ARG A 260 4.21 -12.83 13.85
CA ARG A 260 2.96 -13.10 13.14
C ARG A 260 2.25 -14.35 13.65
N LEU A 261 2.99 -15.43 13.93
CA LEU A 261 2.41 -16.70 14.38
C LEU A 261 1.98 -16.68 15.85
N ILE A 262 2.67 -15.92 16.70
CA ILE A 262 2.23 -15.64 18.08
C ILE A 262 0.95 -14.82 18.05
N ASP A 263 0.87 -13.77 17.24
CA ASP A 263 -0.34 -12.96 17.10
C ASP A 263 -1.50 -13.77 16.49
N TYR A 264 -1.19 -14.69 15.57
CA TYR A 264 -2.17 -15.59 14.97
C TYR A 264 -2.69 -16.63 15.97
N GLN A 265 -1.82 -17.39 16.63
CA GLN A 265 -2.20 -18.57 17.43
C GLN A 265 -1.61 -18.55 18.85
N ASP A 266 -0.32 -18.83 19.03
CA ASP A 266 0.37 -18.86 20.33
C ASP A 266 1.90 -19.12 20.13
N PRO A 267 2.73 -18.99 21.19
CA PRO A 267 4.17 -19.29 21.11
C PRO A 267 4.52 -20.73 20.70
N ALA A 268 3.72 -21.73 21.08
CA ALA A 268 3.97 -23.13 20.71
C ALA A 268 3.79 -23.36 19.19
N TYR A 269 2.86 -22.62 18.57
CA TYR A 269 2.69 -22.63 17.13
C TYR A 269 3.86 -21.97 16.39
N ALA A 270 4.41 -20.87 16.94
CA ALA A 270 5.62 -20.25 16.41
C ALA A 270 6.86 -21.15 16.55
N GLU A 271 6.96 -21.92 17.64
CA GLU A 271 7.99 -22.96 17.79
C GLU A 271 7.87 -24.05 16.73
N SER A 272 6.65 -24.50 16.43
CA SER A 272 6.40 -25.49 15.38
C SER A 272 6.86 -25.00 14.00
N TYR A 273 6.73 -23.69 13.74
CA TYR A 273 7.26 -23.06 12.52
C TYR A 273 8.80 -23.11 12.47
N LEU A 274 9.49 -22.75 13.55
CA LEU A 274 10.95 -22.85 13.60
C LEU A 274 11.42 -24.30 13.45
N ASN A 275 10.72 -25.27 14.05
CA ASN A 275 11.02 -26.70 13.91
C ASN A 275 10.94 -27.15 12.44
N ARG A 276 9.90 -26.73 11.71
CA ARG A 276 9.76 -27.03 10.27
C ARG A 276 10.90 -26.42 9.46
N LEU A 277 11.24 -25.16 9.70
CA LEU A 277 12.33 -24.51 8.97
C LEU A 277 13.67 -25.19 9.23
N GLN A 278 13.97 -25.51 10.49
CA GLN A 278 15.21 -26.21 10.85
C GLN A 278 15.29 -27.59 10.16
N ALA A 279 14.19 -28.34 10.16
CA ALA A 279 14.13 -29.64 9.49
C ALA A 279 14.35 -29.52 7.97
N LEU A 280 13.88 -28.45 7.33
CA LEU A 280 14.08 -28.17 5.90
C LEU A 280 15.50 -27.73 5.59
N PHE A 281 16.08 -26.85 6.42
CA PHE A 281 17.44 -26.33 6.21
C PHE A 281 18.50 -27.42 6.37
N ALA A 282 18.21 -28.44 7.19
CA ALA A 282 19.07 -29.61 7.36
C ALA A 282 19.02 -30.59 6.17
N GLN A 283 18.08 -30.43 5.22
CA GLN A 283 18.00 -31.30 4.04
C GLN A 283 19.06 -30.90 3.00
N LYS A 284 19.41 -31.85 2.12
CA LYS A 284 20.30 -31.59 0.98
C LYS A 284 19.72 -30.48 0.07
N GLY A 285 20.49 -29.40 -0.13
CA GLY A 285 20.09 -28.23 -0.90
C GLY A 285 19.23 -27.20 -0.13
N GLY A 286 18.96 -27.45 1.16
CA GLY A 286 18.25 -26.54 2.07
C GLY A 286 19.11 -25.40 2.60
N ASP A 287 20.41 -25.38 2.29
CA ASP A 287 21.40 -24.36 2.63
C ASP A 287 21.41 -23.18 1.64
N ASP A 288 20.71 -23.27 0.51
CA ASP A 288 20.63 -22.19 -0.48
C ASP A 288 19.97 -20.92 0.11
N PRO A 289 20.67 -19.76 0.15
CA PRO A 289 20.14 -18.56 0.78
C PRO A 289 18.87 -17.97 0.13
N ARG A 290 18.62 -18.24 -1.16
CA ARG A 290 17.39 -17.77 -1.83
C ARG A 290 16.20 -18.64 -1.40
N LEU A 291 16.40 -19.95 -1.35
CA LEU A 291 15.41 -20.90 -0.84
C LEU A 291 15.07 -20.62 0.63
N GLN A 292 16.08 -20.43 1.47
CA GLN A 292 15.88 -20.16 2.91
C GLN A 292 15.04 -18.90 3.13
N ARG A 293 15.35 -17.78 2.46
CA ARG A 293 14.55 -16.56 2.54
C ARG A 293 13.10 -16.76 2.06
N ALA A 294 12.92 -17.49 0.96
CA ALA A 294 11.59 -17.79 0.45
C ALA A 294 10.78 -18.64 1.44
N LEU A 295 11.37 -19.71 2.00
CA LEU A 295 10.73 -20.59 2.97
C LEU A 295 10.36 -19.88 4.26
N VAL A 296 11.30 -19.14 4.85
CA VAL A 296 11.07 -18.41 6.11
C VAL A 296 9.87 -17.47 5.96
N ARG A 297 9.82 -16.70 4.87
CA ARG A 297 8.72 -15.78 4.60
C ARG A 297 7.40 -16.51 4.33
N HIS A 298 7.40 -17.42 3.36
CA HIS A 298 6.16 -17.97 2.81
C HIS A 298 5.53 -19.06 3.68
N LEU A 299 6.34 -19.80 4.45
CA LEU A 299 5.81 -20.73 5.44
C LEU A 299 5.10 -19.99 6.57
N ALA A 300 5.67 -18.87 7.06
CA ALA A 300 5.00 -18.05 8.08
C ALA A 300 3.66 -17.50 7.57
N LEU A 301 3.63 -17.02 6.32
CA LEU A 301 2.41 -16.53 5.67
C LEU A 301 1.35 -17.63 5.54
N TRP A 302 1.72 -18.82 5.08
CA TRP A 302 0.76 -19.92 4.93
C TRP A 302 0.27 -20.44 6.28
N MET A 303 1.16 -20.62 7.26
CA MET A 303 0.78 -21.06 8.61
C MET A 303 -0.15 -20.07 9.32
N SER A 304 -0.24 -18.83 8.86
CA SER A 304 -1.14 -17.79 9.38
C SER A 304 -2.17 -17.34 8.33
N TYR A 305 -2.79 -18.32 7.68
CA TYR A 305 -3.88 -18.13 6.73
C TYR A 305 -5.10 -17.43 7.37
N GLU A 306 -5.89 -16.74 6.54
CA GLU A 306 -7.07 -16.03 6.98
C GLU A 306 -8.27 -16.99 7.09
N ASP A 307 -8.55 -17.47 8.31
CA ASP A 307 -9.81 -18.13 8.64
C ASP A 307 -10.83 -17.18 9.25
N THR A 308 -12.08 -17.62 9.39
CA THR A 308 -13.13 -16.78 9.98
C THR A 308 -12.84 -16.41 11.44
N ILE A 309 -12.10 -17.24 12.20
CA ILE A 309 -11.64 -16.93 13.56
C ILE A 309 -10.71 -15.71 13.52
N ARG A 310 -9.73 -15.72 12.60
CA ARG A 310 -8.78 -14.64 12.39
C ARG A 310 -9.45 -13.38 11.84
N VAL A 311 -10.34 -13.53 10.86
CA VAL A 311 -11.10 -12.41 10.31
C VAL A 311 -11.99 -11.76 11.38
N ALA A 312 -12.63 -12.55 12.24
CA ALA A 312 -13.40 -12.04 13.37
C ALA A 312 -12.52 -11.27 14.36
N ASP A 313 -11.37 -11.85 14.76
CA ASP A 313 -10.37 -11.20 15.61
C ASP A 313 -9.94 -9.84 15.02
N LEU A 314 -9.55 -9.80 13.74
CA LEU A 314 -9.14 -8.57 13.06
C LEU A 314 -10.23 -7.49 13.04
N LYS A 315 -11.51 -7.88 12.98
CA LYS A 315 -12.65 -6.95 12.92
C LYS A 315 -13.00 -6.33 14.26
N ILE A 316 -12.64 -6.99 15.37
CA ILE A 316 -12.93 -6.52 16.73
C ILE A 316 -11.73 -5.92 17.46
N ARG A 317 -10.55 -5.84 16.82
CA ARG A 317 -9.35 -5.25 17.43
C ARG A 317 -9.53 -3.77 17.72
N ASP A 318 -9.14 -3.36 18.93
CA ASP A 318 -9.14 -1.95 19.36
C ASP A 318 -8.39 -1.04 18.37
N SER A 319 -7.22 -1.47 17.89
CA SER A 319 -6.43 -0.73 16.90
C SER A 319 -7.21 -0.46 15.60
N ARG A 320 -8.14 -1.35 15.22
CA ARG A 320 -9.01 -1.14 14.06
C ARG A 320 -10.04 -0.06 14.35
N PHE A 321 -10.68 -0.08 15.52
CA PHE A 321 -11.64 0.96 15.91
C PHE A 321 -10.97 2.34 15.96
N ALA A 322 -9.78 2.43 16.58
CA ALA A 322 -8.99 3.65 16.61
C ALA A 322 -8.64 4.15 15.20
N ARG A 323 -8.19 3.25 14.32
CA ARG A 323 -7.86 3.60 12.93
C ARG A 323 -9.09 4.09 12.16
N VAL A 324 -10.21 3.37 12.19
CA VAL A 324 -11.43 3.77 11.46
C VAL A 324 -11.94 5.12 11.98
N ARG A 325 -11.93 5.33 13.30
CA ARG A 325 -12.32 6.61 13.92
C ARG A 325 -11.43 7.76 13.46
N SER A 326 -10.12 7.53 13.37
CA SER A 326 -9.16 8.50 12.84
C SER A 326 -9.39 8.79 11.35
N GLU A 327 -9.64 7.76 10.53
CA GLU A 327 -9.88 7.89 9.09
C GLU A 327 -11.14 8.73 8.79
N VAL A 328 -12.20 8.60 9.62
CA VAL A 328 -13.43 9.40 9.47
C VAL A 328 -13.40 10.73 10.24
N GLN A 329 -12.28 11.05 10.92
CA GLN A 329 -12.11 12.26 11.74
C GLN A 329 -13.26 12.48 12.75
N ALA A 330 -13.78 11.40 13.35
CA ALA A 330 -14.90 11.49 14.28
C ALA A 330 -14.47 12.12 15.60
N LYS A 331 -15.18 13.17 16.03
CA LYS A 331 -14.97 13.86 17.31
C LYS A 331 -15.42 12.99 18.49
N ASP A 332 -14.91 13.28 19.69
CA ASP A 332 -15.23 12.53 20.92
C ASP A 332 -16.72 12.46 21.26
N ASN A 333 -17.49 13.49 20.88
CA ASN A 333 -18.93 13.55 21.06
C ASN A 333 -19.75 12.92 19.91
N GLN A 334 -19.10 12.33 18.90
CA GLN A 334 -19.76 11.69 17.77
C GLN A 334 -19.75 10.16 17.91
N LEU A 335 -20.94 9.58 17.72
CA LEU A 335 -21.13 8.14 17.62
C LEU A 335 -20.70 7.67 16.24
N LEU A 336 -20.00 6.53 16.21
CA LEU A 336 -19.51 5.90 15.00
C LEU A 336 -20.04 4.47 14.93
N ASP A 337 -20.84 4.18 13.90
CA ASP A 337 -21.30 2.83 13.62
C ASP A 337 -20.44 2.15 12.55
N ILE A 338 -19.93 0.98 12.89
CA ILE A 338 -19.06 0.20 12.02
C ILE A 338 -19.79 -1.05 11.56
N ASN A 339 -20.31 -0.99 10.35
CA ASN A 339 -21.09 -2.05 9.72
C ASN A 339 -20.19 -2.94 8.84
N GLU A 340 -20.17 -4.23 9.17
CA GLU A 340 -19.36 -5.22 8.48
C GLU A 340 -20.22 -6.10 7.58
N PHE A 341 -19.96 -6.07 6.27
CA PHE A 341 -20.64 -6.94 5.33
C PHE A 341 -19.94 -8.30 5.26
N MET A 342 -20.66 -9.35 5.67
CA MET A 342 -20.20 -10.74 5.67
C MET A 342 -21.02 -11.56 4.68
N HIS A 343 -20.37 -12.37 3.86
CA HIS A 343 -21.04 -13.37 3.04
C HIS A 343 -20.55 -14.77 3.44
N PRO A 344 -20.95 -15.26 4.64
CA PRO A 344 -20.41 -16.49 5.17
C PRO A 344 -20.84 -17.66 4.29
N ARG A 345 -19.88 -18.42 3.76
CA ARG A 345 -20.18 -19.62 2.98
C ARG A 345 -20.45 -20.81 3.89
N ILE A 346 -21.21 -21.80 3.42
CA ILE A 346 -21.40 -23.04 4.19
C ILE A 346 -20.06 -23.74 4.42
N GLU A 347 -19.17 -23.69 3.44
CA GLU A 347 -17.83 -24.24 3.55
C GLU A 347 -17.04 -23.58 4.68
N GLU A 348 -17.14 -22.26 4.84
CA GLU A 348 -16.47 -21.53 5.93
C GLU A 348 -17.01 -21.94 7.30
N ILE A 349 -18.32 -22.18 7.42
CA ILE A 349 -18.92 -22.70 8.65
C ILE A 349 -18.38 -24.10 8.93
N CYS A 350 -18.43 -25.01 7.95
CA CYS A 350 -17.89 -26.36 8.10
C CYS A 350 -16.40 -26.34 8.47
N GLU A 351 -15.64 -25.43 7.88
CA GLU A 351 -14.21 -25.25 8.08
C GLU A 351 -13.87 -24.79 9.51
N THR A 352 -14.75 -24.02 10.16
CA THR A 352 -14.58 -23.60 11.58
C THR A 352 -14.88 -24.68 12.62
N LEU A 353 -15.64 -25.70 12.23
CA LEU A 353 -16.04 -26.76 13.15
C LEU A 353 -14.88 -27.75 13.35
N PRO A 354 -14.85 -28.47 14.49
CA PRO A 354 -13.96 -29.60 14.68
C PRO A 354 -14.03 -30.57 13.50
N LYS A 355 -12.90 -31.15 13.09
CA LYS A 355 -12.74 -31.97 11.87
C LYS A 355 -13.92 -32.92 11.59
N SER A 356 -14.34 -33.72 12.58
CA SER A 356 -15.40 -34.71 12.41
C SER A 356 -16.77 -34.06 12.12
N LEU A 357 -17.10 -32.98 12.85
CA LEU A 357 -18.33 -32.23 12.66
C LEU A 357 -18.33 -31.45 11.35
N GLY A 358 -17.19 -30.83 11.00
CA GLY A 358 -17.03 -30.15 9.72
C GLY A 358 -17.22 -31.10 8.54
N ASN A 359 -16.59 -32.29 8.58
CA ASN A 359 -16.74 -33.30 7.54
C ASN A 359 -18.16 -33.85 7.43
N TRP A 360 -18.83 -34.02 8.56
CA TRP A 360 -20.23 -34.43 8.57
C TRP A 360 -21.13 -33.34 7.97
N LEU A 361 -20.95 -32.08 8.38
CA LEU A 361 -21.76 -30.96 7.89
C LEU A 361 -21.54 -30.69 6.40
N MET A 362 -20.33 -30.92 5.89
CA MET A 362 -19.98 -30.75 4.47
C MET A 362 -20.73 -31.75 3.56
N LYS A 363 -21.13 -32.92 4.07
CA LYS A 363 -21.83 -33.93 3.27
C LYS A 363 -23.27 -33.47 2.99
N PRO A 364 -23.84 -33.76 1.80
CA PRO A 364 -25.20 -33.34 1.47
C PRO A 364 -26.23 -34.11 2.31
N HIS A 365 -26.93 -33.39 3.19
CA HIS A 365 -28.03 -33.87 4.03
C HIS A 365 -28.97 -32.69 4.36
N TRP A 366 -30.06 -32.94 5.09
CA TRP A 366 -31.09 -31.92 5.33
C TRP A 366 -30.55 -30.70 6.12
N ILE A 367 -29.64 -30.91 7.07
CA ILE A 367 -29.01 -29.83 7.86
C ILE A 367 -28.09 -28.99 6.97
N HIS A 368 -27.26 -29.61 6.14
CA HIS A 368 -26.46 -28.90 5.13
C HIS A 368 -27.35 -28.04 4.22
N LYS A 369 -28.48 -28.58 3.72
CA LYS A 369 -29.42 -27.81 2.89
C LYS A 369 -30.02 -26.61 3.64
N ALA A 370 -30.39 -26.78 4.92
CA ALA A 370 -30.94 -25.71 5.75
C ALA A 370 -29.90 -24.61 6.02
N VAL A 371 -28.69 -24.97 6.44
CA VAL A 371 -27.59 -24.02 6.67
C VAL A 371 -27.22 -23.29 5.39
N ARG A 372 -27.10 -24.01 4.27
CA ARG A 372 -26.81 -23.42 2.95
C ARG A 372 -27.85 -22.37 2.55
N LYS A 373 -29.14 -22.61 2.82
CA LYS A 373 -30.21 -21.64 2.55
C LYS A 373 -30.08 -20.38 3.40
N LEU A 374 -29.62 -20.51 4.65
CA LEU A 374 -29.40 -19.40 5.57
C LEU A 374 -28.14 -18.56 5.23
N THR A 375 -27.16 -19.16 4.54
CA THR A 375 -25.90 -18.53 4.14
C THR A 375 -25.91 -17.95 2.72
N GLN A 376 -26.99 -18.12 1.96
CA GLN A 376 -27.11 -17.60 0.58
C GLN A 376 -27.17 -16.07 0.48
N LYS A 377 -27.51 -15.38 1.57
CA LYS A 377 -27.59 -13.91 1.59
C LYS A 377 -26.45 -13.34 2.42
N GLY A 378 -25.84 -12.27 1.90
CA GLY A 378 -24.93 -11.44 2.70
C GLY A 378 -25.64 -10.91 3.94
N ARG A 379 -24.90 -10.75 5.02
CA ARG A 379 -25.37 -10.25 6.32
C ARG A 379 -24.51 -9.07 6.73
N THR A 380 -25.14 -8.07 7.30
CA THR A 380 -24.43 -6.93 7.89
C THR A 380 -24.38 -7.12 9.40
N ILE A 381 -23.18 -7.07 9.98
CA ILE A 381 -22.96 -7.13 11.43
C ILE A 381 -22.43 -5.77 11.88
N THR A 382 -23.16 -5.12 12.79
CA THR A 382 -22.73 -3.85 13.37
C THR A 382 -21.74 -4.13 14.51
N THR A 383 -20.44 -4.02 14.23
CA THR A 383 -19.36 -4.33 15.18
C THR A 383 -19.22 -3.34 16.32
N SER A 384 -19.75 -2.11 16.15
CA SER A 384 -19.92 -1.12 17.22
C SER A 384 -21.04 -1.48 18.21
N SER A 385 -21.93 -2.42 17.86
CA SER A 385 -22.99 -2.88 18.77
C SER A 385 -22.48 -3.99 19.69
N LEU A 386 -23.02 -4.07 20.92
CA LEU A 386 -22.68 -5.11 21.88
C LEU A 386 -22.91 -6.52 21.32
N TRP A 387 -24.06 -6.75 20.68
CA TRP A 387 -24.40 -8.06 20.12
C TRP A 387 -23.51 -8.45 18.94
N GLY A 388 -23.25 -7.54 18.01
CA GLY A 388 -22.35 -7.79 16.89
C GLY A 388 -20.91 -8.04 17.35
N PHE A 389 -20.45 -7.29 18.35
CA PHE A 389 -19.15 -7.50 18.97
C PHE A 389 -19.05 -8.87 19.66
N LEU A 390 -20.02 -9.23 20.52
CA LEU A 390 -20.01 -10.50 21.25
C LEU A 390 -20.04 -11.73 20.31
N GLN A 391 -20.75 -11.64 19.19
CA GLN A 391 -20.75 -12.70 18.17
C GLN A 391 -19.36 -12.92 17.58
N LEU A 392 -18.69 -11.86 17.14
CA LEU A 392 -17.33 -11.95 16.60
C LEU A 392 -16.30 -12.29 17.69
N TYR A 393 -16.50 -11.81 18.92
CA TYR A 393 -15.65 -12.13 20.06
C TYR A 393 -15.69 -13.63 20.40
N ALA A 394 -16.88 -14.24 20.42
CA ALA A 394 -17.01 -15.67 20.63
C ALA A 394 -16.31 -16.48 19.53
N LEU A 395 -16.45 -16.05 18.26
CA LEU A 395 -15.78 -16.68 17.13
C LEU A 395 -14.25 -16.50 17.20
N ALA A 396 -13.76 -15.32 17.58
CA ALA A 396 -12.33 -15.04 17.78
C ALA A 396 -11.76 -15.84 18.97
N ALA A 397 -12.50 -15.98 20.06
CA ALA A 397 -12.10 -16.76 21.24
C ALA A 397 -11.92 -18.26 20.91
N TRP A 398 -12.61 -18.75 19.86
CA TRP A 398 -12.42 -20.11 19.33
C TRP A 398 -11.02 -20.36 18.74
N ARG A 399 -10.15 -19.34 18.69
CA ARG A 399 -8.71 -19.47 18.45
C ARG A 399 -8.03 -20.60 19.23
N ARG A 400 -8.44 -20.85 20.48
CA ARG A 400 -7.88 -21.97 21.28
C ARG A 400 -8.19 -23.33 20.66
N GLY A 401 -9.37 -23.46 20.05
CA GLY A 401 -9.82 -24.66 19.34
C GLY A 401 -9.35 -24.74 17.89
N ARG A 402 -8.67 -23.72 17.34
CA ARG A 402 -8.34 -23.62 15.91
C ARG A 402 -7.66 -24.88 15.37
N ARG A 403 -6.71 -25.45 16.11
CA ARG A 403 -5.96 -26.65 15.67
C ARG A 403 -6.82 -27.92 15.53
N SER A 404 -8.01 -27.94 16.14
CA SER A 404 -9.00 -29.01 16.00
C SER A 404 -9.91 -28.87 14.78
N THR A 405 -9.90 -27.69 14.15
CA THR A 405 -10.84 -27.34 13.08
C THR A 405 -10.54 -28.10 11.79
N LEU A 406 -11.57 -28.32 10.97
CA LEU A 406 -11.40 -28.90 9.65
C LEU A 406 -10.46 -28.04 8.79
N ARG A 407 -10.57 -26.72 8.87
CA ARG A 407 -9.72 -25.79 8.12
C ARG A 407 -8.23 -26.02 8.40
N TYR A 408 -7.87 -26.06 9.67
CA TYR A 408 -6.48 -26.28 10.08
C TYR A 408 -5.91 -27.59 9.52
N GLN A 409 -6.70 -28.66 9.57
CA GLN A 409 -6.27 -29.96 9.08
C GLN A 409 -6.05 -29.97 7.56
N LEU A 410 -6.92 -29.30 6.81
CA LEU A 410 -6.77 -29.15 5.36
C LEU A 410 -5.54 -28.31 5.02
N GLU A 411 -5.34 -27.17 5.67
CA GLU A 411 -4.19 -26.29 5.43
C GLU A 411 -2.88 -26.95 5.84
N ASN A 412 -2.83 -27.58 7.02
CA ASN A 412 -1.62 -28.27 7.46
C ASN A 412 -1.23 -29.40 6.48
N ASN A 413 -2.19 -30.17 5.96
CA ASN A 413 -1.92 -31.19 4.95
C ASN A 413 -1.34 -30.58 3.66
N ARG A 414 -1.88 -29.45 3.20
CA ARG A 414 -1.37 -28.73 2.02
C ARG A 414 0.04 -28.20 2.25
N ILE A 415 0.30 -27.64 3.44
CA ILE A 415 1.62 -27.17 3.85
C ILE A 415 2.61 -28.33 3.83
N GLU A 416 2.30 -29.50 4.43
CA GLU A 416 3.23 -30.65 4.38
C GLU A 416 3.54 -31.06 2.94
N LYS A 417 2.51 -31.24 2.10
CA LYS A 417 2.71 -31.63 0.69
C LYS A 417 3.56 -30.64 -0.09
N TRP A 418 3.36 -29.35 0.15
CA TRP A 418 4.18 -28.31 -0.46
C TRP A 418 5.63 -28.35 0.04
N LEU A 419 5.84 -28.51 1.35
CA LEU A 419 7.18 -28.64 1.93
C LEU A 419 7.92 -29.88 1.42
N ASP A 420 7.21 -30.99 1.24
CA ASP A 420 7.74 -32.22 0.64
C ASP A 420 8.18 -31.97 -0.81
N ALA A 421 7.37 -31.28 -1.61
CA ALA A 421 7.70 -30.92 -2.99
C ALA A 421 8.94 -30.01 -3.07
N VAL A 422 9.03 -29.01 -2.19
CA VAL A 422 10.23 -28.15 -2.07
C VAL A 422 11.46 -29.00 -1.72
N THR A 423 11.34 -29.85 -0.70
CA THR A 423 12.44 -30.70 -0.22
C THR A 423 12.93 -31.65 -1.31
N GLN A 424 12.00 -32.24 -2.07
CA GLN A 424 12.35 -33.14 -3.16
C GLN A 424 13.06 -32.40 -4.30
N ALA A 425 12.58 -31.21 -4.67
CA ALA A 425 13.24 -30.40 -5.69
C ALA A 425 14.62 -29.90 -5.24
N ALA A 426 14.79 -29.53 -3.96
CA ALA A 426 16.03 -28.97 -3.43
C ALA A 426 17.21 -29.95 -3.54
N LYS A 427 16.95 -31.27 -3.44
CA LYS A 427 17.97 -32.32 -3.57
C LYS A 427 18.70 -32.30 -4.92
N SER A 428 18.04 -31.85 -5.99
CA SER A 428 18.57 -31.85 -7.36
C SER A 428 18.69 -30.46 -7.97
N ASN A 429 17.80 -29.53 -7.63
CA ASN A 429 17.73 -28.19 -8.22
C ASN A 429 17.19 -27.16 -7.18
N PRO A 430 18.08 -26.54 -6.38
CA PRO A 430 17.69 -25.52 -5.40
C PRO A 430 16.98 -24.30 -6.00
N ALA A 431 17.28 -23.94 -7.25
CA ALA A 431 16.60 -22.85 -7.94
C ALA A 431 15.12 -23.22 -8.22
N LEU A 432 14.85 -24.45 -8.66
CA LEU A 432 13.47 -24.93 -8.82
C LEU A 432 12.74 -24.97 -7.47
N ALA A 433 13.40 -25.48 -6.42
CA ALA A 433 12.84 -25.49 -5.06
C ALA A 433 12.46 -24.09 -4.57
N THR A 434 13.28 -23.08 -4.88
CA THR A 434 12.99 -21.68 -4.58
C THR A 434 11.72 -21.21 -5.30
N GLU A 435 11.56 -21.56 -6.57
CA GLU A 435 10.37 -21.19 -7.35
C GLU A 435 9.11 -21.91 -6.84
N ILE A 436 9.21 -23.18 -6.43
CA ILE A 436 8.12 -23.92 -5.75
C ILE A 436 7.76 -23.25 -4.41
N ALA A 437 8.76 -22.84 -3.62
CA ALA A 437 8.51 -22.15 -2.36
C ALA A 437 7.77 -20.81 -2.59
N GLN A 438 8.11 -20.11 -3.67
CA GLN A 438 7.47 -18.86 -4.05
C GLN A 438 6.05 -19.04 -4.61
N CYS A 439 5.64 -20.24 -5.06
CA CYS A 439 4.27 -20.50 -5.51
C CYS A 439 3.22 -20.27 -4.41
N GLN A 440 3.61 -20.32 -3.13
CA GLN A 440 2.75 -19.95 -2.00
C GLN A 440 2.13 -18.55 -2.16
N ARG A 441 2.81 -17.62 -2.86
CA ARG A 441 2.31 -16.26 -3.16
C ARG A 441 0.93 -16.24 -3.83
N VAL A 442 0.54 -17.31 -4.51
CA VAL A 442 -0.76 -17.43 -5.19
C VAL A 442 -1.90 -17.70 -4.19
N VAL A 443 -1.59 -18.28 -3.03
CA VAL A 443 -2.56 -18.63 -1.99
C VAL A 443 -2.72 -17.45 -1.04
N LYS A 444 -3.82 -16.69 -1.17
CA LYS A 444 -4.10 -15.49 -0.38
C LYS A 444 -5.59 -15.31 -0.10
N GLY A 445 -5.88 -14.47 0.89
CA GLY A 445 -7.24 -14.05 1.23
C GLY A 445 -8.05 -15.13 1.93
N TYR A 446 -9.36 -14.90 2.00
CA TYR A 446 -10.35 -15.83 2.55
C TYR A 446 -11.45 -16.08 1.49
N SER A 447 -12.34 -17.04 1.73
CA SER A 447 -13.50 -17.32 0.86
C SER A 447 -13.13 -17.59 -0.61
N ASP A 448 -13.88 -17.01 -1.55
CA ASP A 448 -13.69 -17.17 -2.98
C ASP A 448 -12.30 -16.74 -3.46
N THR A 449 -11.70 -15.69 -2.89
CA THR A 449 -10.32 -15.27 -3.20
C THR A 449 -9.33 -16.39 -2.89
N HIS A 450 -9.48 -17.00 -1.72
CA HIS A 450 -8.65 -18.15 -1.33
C HIS A 450 -8.91 -19.36 -2.24
N ALA A 451 -10.17 -19.65 -2.56
CA ALA A 451 -10.52 -20.78 -3.42
C ALA A 451 -9.94 -20.62 -4.84
N ARG A 452 -9.97 -19.42 -5.42
CA ARG A 452 -9.35 -19.11 -6.71
C ARG A 452 -7.83 -19.29 -6.66
N GLY A 453 -7.17 -18.69 -5.67
CA GLY A 453 -5.72 -18.81 -5.48
C GLY A 453 -5.26 -20.26 -5.27
N LEU A 454 -6.01 -21.03 -4.48
CA LEU A 454 -5.71 -22.43 -4.23
C LEU A 454 -5.84 -23.29 -5.50
N ARG A 455 -6.84 -23.05 -6.36
CA ARG A 455 -6.96 -23.76 -7.64
C ARG A 455 -5.76 -23.51 -8.54
N ASN A 456 -5.33 -22.25 -8.67
CA ASN A 456 -4.13 -21.91 -9.45
C ASN A 456 -2.87 -22.55 -8.84
N PHE A 457 -2.74 -22.53 -7.51
CA PHE A 457 -1.65 -23.21 -6.81
C PHE A 457 -1.63 -24.72 -7.09
N GLN A 458 -2.78 -25.39 -7.03
CA GLN A 458 -2.88 -26.83 -7.33
C GLN A 458 -2.42 -27.15 -8.75
N ILE A 459 -2.84 -26.37 -9.74
CA ILE A 459 -2.37 -26.50 -11.13
C ILE A 459 -0.84 -26.39 -11.22
N LEU A 460 -0.24 -25.41 -10.53
CA LEU A 460 1.22 -25.27 -10.50
C LEU A 460 1.91 -26.49 -9.87
N MET A 461 1.35 -27.02 -8.77
CA MET A 461 1.93 -28.20 -8.11
C MET A 461 1.75 -29.48 -8.93
N GLU A 462 0.65 -29.63 -9.67
CA GLU A 462 0.45 -30.74 -10.61
C GLU A 462 1.50 -30.72 -11.74
N ILE A 463 1.86 -29.53 -12.25
CA ILE A 463 2.94 -29.35 -13.23
C ILE A 463 4.29 -29.72 -12.63
N VAL A 464 4.56 -29.28 -11.39
CA VAL A 464 5.78 -29.64 -10.65
C VAL A 464 5.89 -31.15 -10.45
N GLU A 465 4.79 -31.80 -10.07
CA GLU A 465 4.74 -33.25 -9.87
C GLU A 465 4.97 -34.01 -11.19
N ARG A 466 4.36 -33.54 -12.29
CA ARG A 466 4.48 -34.19 -13.61
C ARG A 466 5.88 -34.06 -14.22
N HIS A 467 6.48 -32.88 -14.16
CA HIS A 467 7.77 -32.61 -14.81
C HIS A 467 8.97 -32.82 -13.90
N GLY A 468 8.76 -32.83 -12.58
CA GLY A 468 9.80 -33.08 -11.58
C GLY A 468 11.05 -32.22 -11.77
N SER A 469 12.23 -32.85 -11.74
CA SER A 469 13.52 -32.17 -11.91
C SER A 469 13.79 -31.64 -13.32
N GLN A 470 12.99 -32.03 -14.32
CA GLN A 470 13.13 -31.54 -15.71
C GLN A 470 12.48 -30.17 -15.89
N LEU A 471 11.67 -29.70 -14.93
CA LEU A 471 11.03 -28.40 -14.99
C LEU A 471 12.08 -27.29 -14.84
N ALA A 472 12.23 -26.46 -15.88
CA ALA A 472 13.09 -25.29 -15.80
C ALA A 472 12.52 -24.28 -14.78
N PRO A 473 13.33 -23.77 -13.83
CA PRO A 473 12.86 -22.81 -12.82
C PRO A 473 12.19 -21.56 -13.43
N ILE A 474 12.71 -21.09 -14.56
CA ILE A 474 12.13 -19.94 -15.28
C ILE A 474 10.70 -20.21 -15.77
N ASN A 475 10.39 -21.43 -16.21
CA ASN A 475 9.06 -21.79 -16.67
C ASN A 475 8.06 -21.78 -15.49
N LEU A 476 8.47 -22.30 -14.32
CA LEU A 476 7.63 -22.24 -13.12
C LEU A 476 7.43 -20.79 -12.64
N ARG A 477 8.47 -19.95 -12.74
CA ARG A 477 8.37 -18.52 -12.46
C ARG A 477 7.35 -17.84 -13.37
N GLU A 478 7.43 -18.05 -14.68
CA GLU A 478 6.48 -17.48 -15.66
C GLU A 478 5.04 -17.93 -15.38
N LEU A 479 4.84 -19.21 -15.11
CA LEU A 479 3.53 -19.74 -14.74
C LEU A 479 2.99 -19.11 -13.45
N ARG A 480 3.84 -18.92 -12.44
CA ARG A 480 3.45 -18.26 -11.18
C ARG A 480 3.06 -16.80 -11.42
N GLU A 481 3.86 -16.03 -12.15
CA GLU A 481 3.53 -14.63 -12.42
C GLU A 481 2.25 -14.52 -13.26
N ALA A 482 2.02 -15.42 -14.22
CA ALA A 482 0.76 -15.51 -14.97
C ALA A 482 -0.44 -15.83 -14.05
N ALA A 483 -0.26 -16.69 -13.05
CA ALA A 483 -1.29 -16.99 -12.05
C ALA A 483 -1.59 -15.81 -11.11
N LEU A 484 -0.63 -14.90 -10.91
CA LEU A 484 -0.78 -13.67 -10.13
C LEU A 484 -1.30 -12.48 -10.96
N ALA A 485 -1.32 -12.60 -12.29
CA ALA A 485 -1.81 -11.56 -13.18
C ALA A 485 -3.33 -11.57 -13.38
N ASP A 486 -3.98 -12.72 -13.16
CA ASP A 486 -5.42 -12.89 -13.42
C ASP A 486 -6.11 -13.79 -12.38
N GLU A 487 -7.19 -13.28 -11.79
CA GLU A 487 -8.03 -14.02 -10.85
C GLU A 487 -8.75 -15.21 -11.48
N HIS A 488 -9.07 -15.13 -12.78
CA HIS A 488 -9.83 -16.16 -13.49
C HIS A 488 -8.96 -17.30 -14.03
N GLY A 489 -7.62 -17.15 -14.01
CA GLY A 489 -6.67 -18.16 -14.46
C GLY A 489 -6.49 -18.25 -15.98
N ASN A 490 -7.00 -17.29 -16.75
CA ASN A 490 -6.85 -17.25 -18.21
C ASN A 490 -5.39 -17.04 -18.61
N GLU A 491 -4.68 -16.13 -17.94
CA GLU A 491 -3.25 -15.88 -18.21
C GLU A 491 -2.40 -17.12 -17.87
N LEU A 492 -2.72 -17.82 -16.78
CA LEU A 492 -2.09 -19.11 -16.46
C LEU A 492 -2.36 -20.14 -17.57
N LYS A 493 -3.60 -20.24 -18.06
CA LYS A 493 -3.95 -21.16 -19.15
C LYS A 493 -3.18 -20.84 -20.44
N LYS A 494 -3.12 -19.58 -20.85
CA LYS A 494 -2.34 -19.13 -22.02
C LYS A 494 -0.85 -19.46 -21.85
N CYS A 495 -0.30 -19.21 -20.66
CA CYS A 495 1.10 -19.49 -20.36
C CYS A 495 1.41 -20.99 -20.44
N ARG A 496 0.52 -21.85 -19.92
CA ARG A 496 0.65 -23.31 -20.02
C ARG A 496 0.66 -23.79 -21.46
N GLN A 497 -0.25 -23.26 -22.29
CA GLN A 497 -0.31 -23.59 -23.71
C GLN A 497 0.97 -23.18 -24.45
N ARG A 498 1.47 -21.96 -24.19
CA ARG A 498 2.72 -21.46 -24.78
C ARG A 498 3.92 -22.33 -24.39
N LEU A 499 3.98 -22.82 -23.16
CA LEU A 499 5.07 -23.65 -22.65
C LEU A 499 4.87 -25.15 -22.91
N ALA A 500 3.78 -25.56 -23.57
CA ALA A 500 3.38 -26.95 -23.79
C ALA A 500 3.30 -27.77 -22.48
N MET A 501 2.74 -27.17 -21.42
CA MET A 501 2.57 -27.74 -20.07
C MET A 501 1.07 -27.81 -19.69
N GLU A 502 0.27 -28.49 -20.52
CA GLU A 502 -1.14 -28.81 -20.22
C GLU A 502 -1.24 -29.98 -19.25
#